data_AF-A0A7V9K1A5-F1
#
_entry.id   AF-A0A7V9K1A5-F1
#
_cell.length_a   1.000
_cell.length_b   1.000
_cell.length_c   1.000
_cell.angle_alpha   90.00
_cell.angle_beta   90.00
_cell.angle_gamma   90.00
#
_symmetry.space_group_name_H-M   'P 1'
#
loop_
_entity.id
_entity.type
_entity.pdbx_description
1 polymer ?
#
loop_
_entity_poly.entity_id
_entity_poly.type
_entity_poly.pdbx_seq_one_letter_code
_entity_poly.pdbx_strand_id
1 'polypeptide(L)' 'MNLDLNKLQETLCSLLCAEVTLRPKNGKLVAIETPFYFADGDPYQIYIKEMPGGILRLTDMGHTMMHLSYEN' A
#
# COMPACT_ATOMS: atom_id res chain seq x y z
N MET A 1 -12.97 -5.06 -8.59
CA MET A 1 -11.72 -5.75 -8.21
C MET A 1 -11.97 -7.22 -8.04
N ASN A 2 -11.24 -8.06 -8.78
CA ASN A 2 -11.30 -9.52 -8.66
C ASN A 2 -10.10 -10.03 -7.86
N LEU A 3 -9.91 -9.47 -6.65
CA LEU A 3 -8.86 -9.87 -5.73
C LEU A 3 -9.49 -10.40 -4.45
N ASP A 4 -8.98 -11.53 -3.97
CA ASP A 4 -9.28 -12.01 -2.63
C ASP A 4 -8.47 -11.19 -1.61
N LEU A 5 -9.12 -10.19 -1.02
CA LEU A 5 -8.49 -9.27 -0.08
C LEU A 5 -8.08 -9.95 1.23
N ASN A 6 -8.79 -10.99 1.66
CA ASN A 6 -8.45 -11.70 2.89
C ASN A 6 -7.14 -12.47 2.69
N LYS A 7 -7.06 -13.24 1.60
CA LYS A 7 -5.83 -13.98 1.26
C LYS A 7 -4.65 -13.04 1.03
N LEU A 8 -4.88 -11.91 0.36
CA LEU A 8 -3.83 -10.92 0.16
C LEU A 8 -3.36 -10.32 1.49
N GLN A 9 -4.27 -9.97 2.39
CA GLN A 9 -3.92 -9.42 3.70
C GLN A 9 -3.10 -10.42 4.52
N GLU A 10 -3.54 -11.68 4.62
CA GLU A 10 -2.80 -12.74 5.31
C GLU A 10 -1.38 -12.92 4.73
N THR A 11 -1.28 -12.89 3.40
CA THR A 11 0.01 -12.99 2.69
C THR A 11 0.91 -11.80 3.04
N LEU A 12 0.38 -10.57 3.02
CA LEU A 12 1.14 -9.37 3.34
C LEU A 12 1.57 -9.34 4.81
N CYS A 13 0.69 -9.72 5.75
CA CYS A 13 1.04 -9.84 7.16
C CYS A 13 2.20 -10.81 7.37
N SER A 14 2.15 -11.98 6.72
CA SER A 14 3.20 -12.98 6.82
C SER A 14 4.53 -12.53 6.18
N LEU A 15 4.49 -11.88 5.02
CA LEU A 15 5.71 -11.48 4.30
C LEU A 15 6.37 -10.24 4.89
N LEU A 16 5.59 -9.32 5.45
CA LEU A 16 6.08 -8.08 6.06
C LEU A 16 6.36 -8.22 7.56
N CYS A 17 6.04 -9.38 8.16
CA CYS A 17 6.18 -9.64 9.59
C CYS A 17 5.53 -8.55 10.46
N ALA A 18 4.38 -8.04 10.02
CA ALA A 18 3.71 -6.89 10.61
C ALA A 18 2.20 -7.01 10.45
N GLU A 19 1.44 -6.36 11.34
CA GLU A 19 -0.01 -6.26 11.18
C GLU A 19 -0.35 -5.32 10.03
N VAL A 20 -0.92 -5.87 8.97
CA VAL A 20 -1.31 -5.14 7.76
C VAL A 20 -2.82 -5.18 7.62
N THR A 21 -3.43 -4.02 7.36
CA THR A 21 -4.87 -3.93 7.08
C THR A 21 -5.09 -3.42 5.65
N LEU A 22 -5.90 -4.14 4.88
CA LEU A 22 -6.30 -3.71 3.55
C LEU A 22 -7.62 -2.95 3.59
N ARG A 23 -7.62 -1.69 3.14
CA ARG A 23 -8.83 -0.87 3.02
C ARG A 23 -9.19 -0.60 1.57
N PRO A 24 -10.27 -1.17 1.04
CA PRO A 24 -10.82 -0.77 -0.24
C PRO A 24 -11.18 0.72 -0.22
N LYS A 25 -10.66 1.50 -1.17
CA LYS A 25 -10.99 2.93 -1.30
C LYS A 25 -12.01 3.16 -2.41
N ASN A 26 -11.83 2.51 -3.55
CA ASN A 26 -12.79 2.49 -4.66
C ASN A 26 -12.66 1.16 -5.43
N GLY A 27 -13.50 0.94 -6.44
CA GLY A 27 -13.61 -0.36 -7.12
C GLY A 27 -12.33 -0.94 -7.76
N LYS A 28 -11.23 -0.17 -7.83
CA LYS A 28 -9.93 -0.58 -8.37
C LYS A 28 -8.72 -0.17 -7.50
N LEU A 29 -8.96 0.36 -6.30
CA LEU A 29 -7.90 0.87 -5.43
C LEU A 29 -8.07 0.35 -4.00
N VAL A 30 -7.00 -0.23 -3.47
CA VAL A 30 -6.88 -0.69 -2.08
C VAL A 30 -5.72 0.05 -1.44
N ALA A 31 -5.94 0.64 -0.27
CA ALA A 31 -4.89 1.15 0.59
C ALA A 31 -4.36 0.04 1.48
N ILE A 32 -3.04 0.00 1.67
CA ILE A 32 -2.35 -0.89 2.60
C ILE A 32 -1.95 -0.07 3.81
N GLU A 33 -2.57 -0.34 4.95
CA GLU A 33 -2.17 0.25 6.22
C GLU A 33 -1.12 -0.66 6.86
N THR A 34 0.03 -0.07 7.20
CA THR A 34 1.19 -0.76 7.79
C THR A 34 1.68 0.02 9.01
N PRO A 35 2.42 -0.62 9.93
CA PRO A 35 3.02 0.06 11.07
C PRO A 35 4.39 0.68 10.73
N PHE A 36 4.66 0.95 9.45
CA PHE A 36 5.93 1.49 8.98
C PHE A 36 5.84 2.99 8.75
N TYR A 37 6.88 3.70 9.16
CA TYR A 37 6.95 5.15 9.17
C TYR A 37 8.30 5.62 8.63
N PHE A 38 8.30 6.78 8.00
CA PHE A 38 9.51 7.56 7.74
C PHE A 38 10.12 8.05 9.05
N ALA A 39 11.37 8.55 8.98
CA ALA A 39 12.12 8.97 10.16
C ALA A 39 11.50 10.17 10.90
N ASP A 40 10.71 10.98 10.20
CA ASP A 40 9.94 12.10 10.73
C ASP A 40 8.60 11.68 11.37
N GLY A 41 8.25 10.40 11.30
CA GLY A 41 7.01 9.85 11.84
C GLY A 41 5.84 9.83 10.85
N ASP A 42 6.04 10.19 9.58
CA ASP A 42 4.99 10.07 8.57
C ASP A 42 4.77 8.59 8.18
N PRO A 43 3.52 8.09 8.12
CA PRO A 43 3.26 6.71 7.74
C PRO A 43 3.56 6.46 6.26
N TYR A 44 4.07 5.27 5.95
CA TYR A 44 4.22 4.84 4.56
C TYR A 44 2.86 4.72 3.89
N GLN A 45 2.65 5.50 2.85
CA GLN A 45 1.43 5.43 2.04
C GLN A 45 1.64 4.42 0.92
N ILE A 46 0.89 3.33 0.95
CA ILE A 46 1.04 2.24 -0.01
C ILE A 46 -0.34 1.86 -0.55
N TYR A 47 -0.44 1.69 -1.86
CA TYR A 47 -1.66 1.35 -2.56
C TYR A 47 -1.45 0.24 -3.58
N ILE A 48 -2.46 -0.62 -3.71
CA ILE A 48 -2.60 -1.56 -4.82
C ILE A 48 -3.70 -1.04 -5.73
N LYS A 49 -3.33 -0.79 -7.00
CA LYS A 49 -4.24 -0.39 -8.05
C LYS A 49 -4.36 -1.49 -9.09
N GLU A 50 -5.59 -1.96 -9.32
CA GLU A 50 -5.88 -2.90 -10.40
C GLU A 50 -5.94 -2.15 -11.74
N MET A 51 -5.09 -2.58 -12.66
CA MET A 51 -4.96 -2.04 -14.01
C MET A 51 -5.62 -2.98 -15.02
N PRO A 52 -5.88 -2.54 -16.27
CA PRO A 52 -6.40 -3.41 -17.32
C PRO A 52 -5.54 -4.68 -17.51
N GLY A 53 -6.19 -5.79 -17.87
CA GLY A 53 -5.51 -7.07 -18.06
C GLY A 53 -5.13 -7.81 -16.76
N GLY A 54 -5.68 -7.40 -15.61
CA GLY A 54 -5.43 -8.06 -14.32
C GLY A 54 -4.08 -7.72 -13.70
N ILE A 55 -3.37 -6.71 -14.24
CA ILE A 55 -2.11 -6.24 -13.69
C ILE A 55 -2.36 -5.52 -12.37
N LEU A 56 -1.61 -5.86 -11.33
CA LEU A 56 -1.60 -5.14 -10.07
C LEU A 56 -0.43 -4.16 -10.06
N ARG A 57 -0.72 -2.89 -9.82
CA ARG A 57 0.29 -1.86 -9.61
C ARG A 57 0.40 -1.55 -8.13
N LEU A 58 1.57 -1.77 -7.56
CA LEU A 58 1.96 -1.22 -6.27
C LEU A 58 2.45 0.21 -6.47
N THR A 59 1.94 1.15 -5.70
CA THR A 59 2.32 2.56 -5.80
C THR A 59 2.08 3.27 -4.48
N ASP A 60 2.93 4.24 -4.17
CA ASP A 60 2.78 5.20 -3.08
C ASP A 60 2.20 6.54 -3.58
N MET A 61 1.77 6.61 -4.84
CA MET A 61 1.31 7.84 -5.51
C MET A 61 2.27 9.03 -5.43
N GLY A 62 3.58 8.80 -5.30
CA GLY A 62 4.59 9.86 -5.22
C GLY A 62 4.86 10.39 -3.82
N HIS A 63 4.27 9.80 -2.78
CA HIS A 63 4.49 10.22 -1.39
C HIS A 63 5.94 10.10 -0.94
N THR A 64 6.69 9.09 -1.39
CA THR A 64 8.13 8.96 -1.10
C THR A 64 8.92 10.10 -1.76
N MET A 65 8.62 10.42 -3.02
CA MET A 65 9.27 11.53 -3.72
C MET A 65 8.98 12.87 -3.02
N MET A 66 7.76 13.06 -2.54
CA MET A 66 7.38 14.23 -1.75
C MET A 66 8.15 14.29 -0.43
N HIS A 67 8.23 13.19 0.33
CA HIS A 67 8.98 13.14 1.58
C HIS A 67 10.47 13.48 1.37
N LEU A 68 11.10 12.88 0.36
CA LEU A 68 12.51 13.15 0.01
C LEU A 68 12.75 14.60 -0.43
N SER A 69 11.73 15.32 -0.91
CA SER A 69 11.89 16.72 -1.31
C SER A 69 12.18 17.67 -0.16
N TYR A 70 11.87 17.27 1.09
CA TYR A 70 12.16 18.06 2.29
C TYR A 70 13.60 17.94 2.80
N GLU A 71 14.32 16.90 2.37
CA GLU A 71 15.72 16.67 2.75
C GLU A 71 16.72 17.31 1.77
N ASN A 72 16.25 18.02 0.73
CA ASN A 72 17.08 18.67 -0.29
C ASN A 72 17.28 20.16 -0.04
#